data_AF-A0A7C5EYX5-F1
#
_entry.id   AF-A0A7C5EYX5-F1
#
_cell.length_a   1.000
_cell.length_b   1.000
_cell.length_c   1.000
_cell.angle_alpha   90.00
_cell.angle_beta   90.00
_cell.angle_gamma   90.00
#
_symmetry.space_group_name_H-M   'P 1'
#
loop_
_entity.id
_entity.type
_entity.pdbx_description
1 polymer ?
#
loop_
_entity_poly.entity_id
_entity_poly.type
_entity_poly.pdbx_seq_one_letter_code
_entity_poly.pdbx_strand_id
1 'polypeptide(L)'
;MKVGLYSISCSGTWYNDRPALTVEEFIDTAKKYGYEGVEIDLKRPHGSPLDLDYRRCQEIKEYAAKQGLEICAVAANNNFTSPVPEHIENELLMVR
;
A
#
# COMPACT_ATOMS: atom_id res chain seq x y z
N MET A 1 -22.22 2.33 -4.73
CA MET A 1 -21.15 1.44 -4.24
C MET A 1 -19.86 1.96 -4.86
N LYS A 2 -18.81 2.21 -4.07
CA LYS A 2 -17.50 2.65 -4.59
C LYS A 2 -16.57 1.46 -4.78
N VAL A 3 -15.68 1.50 -5.78
CA VAL A 3 -14.69 0.43 -6.01
C VAL A 3 -13.26 0.95 -5.83
N GLY A 4 -12.48 0.28 -4.98
CA GLY A 4 -11.05 0.56 -4.76
C GLY A 4 -10.14 -0.46 -5.44
N LEU A 5 -8.95 -0.03 -5.86
CA LEU A 5 -7.90 -0.92 -6.37
C LEU A 5 -6.85 -1.21 -5.28
N TYR A 6 -6.50 -2.47 -5.12
CA TYR A 6 -5.45 -2.91 -4.19
C TYR A 6 -4.08 -3.04 -4.89
N SER A 7 -3.03 -2.50 -4.28
CA SER A 7 -1.71 -2.33 -4.92
C SER A 7 -0.91 -3.62 -5.16
N ILE A 8 -1.30 -4.76 -4.55
CA ILE A 8 -0.56 -6.04 -4.64
C ILE A 8 -0.24 -6.47 -6.07
N SER A 9 -1.18 -6.28 -7.02
CA SER A 9 -1.00 -6.65 -8.43
C SER A 9 0.05 -5.79 -9.14
N CYS A 10 0.40 -4.63 -8.58
CA CYS A 10 1.40 -3.70 -9.11
C CYS A 10 2.76 -3.80 -8.38
N SER A 11 2.88 -4.67 -7.39
CA SER A 11 4.09 -4.83 -6.53
C SER A 11 5.31 -5.46 -7.23
N GLY A 12 5.15 -5.95 -8.47
CA GLY A 12 6.18 -6.71 -9.17
C GLY A 12 6.31 -8.16 -8.72
N THR A 13 5.44 -8.66 -7.82
CA THR A 13 5.48 -10.05 -7.35
C THR A 13 5.15 -11.07 -8.47
N TRP A 14 4.30 -10.70 -9.42
CA TRP A 14 3.72 -11.62 -10.41
C TRP A 14 4.26 -11.46 -11.83
N TYR A 15 5.08 -10.45 -12.08
CA TYR A 15 5.54 -10.08 -13.42
C TYR A 15 7.05 -9.79 -13.38
N ASN A 16 7.77 -10.24 -14.41
CA ASN A 16 9.23 -10.10 -14.52
C ASN A 16 9.68 -9.31 -15.78
N ASP A 17 8.72 -8.83 -16.58
CA ASP A 17 8.94 -8.07 -17.80
C ASP A 17 9.05 -6.56 -17.56
N ARG A 18 8.77 -6.10 -16.34
CA ARG A 18 8.83 -4.70 -15.93
C ARG A 18 9.10 -4.55 -14.43
N PRO A 19 9.69 -3.42 -13.97
CA PRO A 19 9.81 -3.14 -12.55
C PRO A 19 8.45 -2.99 -11.89
N ALA A 20 8.43 -3.15 -10.56
CA ALA A 20 7.27 -2.78 -9.76
C ALA A 20 6.96 -1.29 -9.90
N LEU A 21 5.67 -0.94 -9.85
CA LEU A 21 5.27 0.47 -9.84
C LEU A 21 5.68 1.11 -8.52
N THR A 22 6.00 2.40 -8.53
CA THR A 22 5.99 3.25 -7.34
C THR A 22 4.57 3.42 -6.80
N VAL A 23 4.43 3.98 -5.59
CA VAL A 23 3.11 4.27 -5.00
C VAL A 23 2.35 5.27 -5.88
N GLU A 24 3.02 6.30 -6.37
CA GLU A 24 2.46 7.31 -7.26
C GLU A 24 2.01 6.73 -8.60
N GLU A 25 2.85 5.91 -9.27
CA GLU A 25 2.47 5.26 -10.54
C GLU A 25 1.29 4.28 -10.37
N PHE A 26 1.20 3.63 -9.21
CA PHE A 26 0.04 2.82 -8.86
C PHE A 26 -1.24 3.67 -8.70
N ILE A 27 -1.16 4.82 -8.02
CA ILE A 27 -2.28 5.76 -7.88
C ILE A 27 -2.72 6.29 -9.26
N ASP A 28 -1.77 6.65 -10.12
CA ASP A 28 -2.05 7.06 -11.50
C ASP A 28 -2.73 5.94 -12.30
N THR A 29 -2.32 4.69 -12.07
CA THR A 29 -2.93 3.50 -12.67
C THR A 29 -4.38 3.32 -12.21
N ALA A 30 -4.66 3.48 -10.92
CA ALA A 30 -6.01 3.41 -10.37
C ALA A 30 -6.92 4.48 -11.01
N LYS A 31 -6.43 5.72 -11.11
CA LYS A 31 -7.14 6.82 -11.77
C LYS A 31 -7.40 6.53 -13.24
N LYS A 32 -6.39 6.07 -13.98
CA LYS A 32 -6.48 5.74 -15.41
C LYS A 32 -7.60 4.72 -15.69
N TYR A 33 -7.77 3.74 -14.80
CA TYR A 33 -8.80 2.71 -14.95
C TYR A 33 -10.15 3.06 -14.32
N GLY A 34 -10.30 4.26 -13.75
CA GLY A 34 -11.57 4.75 -13.23
C GLY A 34 -11.97 4.19 -11.86
N TYR A 35 -11.00 3.74 -11.06
CA TYR A 35 -11.26 3.39 -9.65
C TYR A 35 -11.55 4.65 -8.83
N GLU A 36 -12.27 4.48 -7.73
CA GLU A 36 -12.70 5.58 -6.85
C GLU A 36 -11.85 5.67 -5.57
N GLY A 37 -11.01 4.66 -5.32
CA GLY A 37 -10.09 4.64 -4.20
C GLY A 37 -8.95 3.64 -4.40
N VAL A 38 -8.02 3.65 -3.45
CA VAL A 38 -6.85 2.77 -3.43
C VAL A 38 -6.64 2.16 -2.06
N GLU A 39 -6.18 0.90 -2.06
CA GLU A 39 -5.63 0.21 -0.90
C GLU A 39 -4.13 -0.01 -1.11
N ILE A 40 -3.31 0.45 -0.15
CA ILE A 40 -1.85 0.33 -0.20
C ILE A 40 -1.43 -0.92 0.58
N ASP A 41 -0.57 -1.76 -0.01
CA ASP A 41 -0.13 -3.04 0.56
C ASP A 41 0.69 -2.95 1.86
N LEU A 42 1.23 -1.80 2.21
CA LEU A 42 2.21 -1.60 3.29
C LEU A 42 3.32 -2.66 3.33
N LYS A 43 3.81 -3.04 2.17
CA LYS A 43 4.94 -3.95 1.98
C LYS A 43 5.77 -3.44 0.83
N ARG A 44 7.09 -3.55 0.91
CA ARG A 44 7.97 -3.12 -0.18
C ARG A 44 7.53 -3.77 -1.51
N PRO A 45 7.39 -2.98 -2.59
CA PRO A 45 7.77 -1.56 -2.72
C PRO A 45 6.68 -0.54 -2.36
N HIS A 46 5.46 -0.97 -2.02
CA HIS A 46 4.31 -0.11 -1.75
C HIS A 46 4.11 0.15 -0.25
N GLY A 47 4.70 1.23 0.25
CA GLY A 47 4.34 1.82 1.53
C GLY A 47 4.74 1.00 2.76
N SER A 48 5.82 0.22 2.70
CA SER A 48 6.36 -0.49 3.86
C SER A 48 6.45 0.44 5.09
N PRO A 49 5.90 0.07 6.25
CA PRO A 49 5.93 0.89 7.48
C PRO A 49 7.36 1.23 7.91
N LEU A 50 8.32 0.36 7.60
CA LEU A 50 9.75 0.58 7.87
C LEU A 50 10.38 1.68 7.01
N ASP A 51 9.75 2.04 5.89
CA ASP A 51 10.21 3.07 4.96
C ASP A 51 9.34 4.34 5.03
N LEU A 52 8.21 4.29 5.75
CA LEU A 52 7.28 5.40 5.89
C LEU A 52 7.61 6.23 7.13
N ASP A 53 7.78 7.54 6.93
CA ASP A 53 7.74 8.53 7.99
C ASP A 53 6.48 9.41 7.84
N TYR A 54 6.22 10.28 8.83
CA TYR A 54 5.07 11.18 8.78
C TYR A 54 5.02 12.02 7.51
N ARG A 55 6.19 12.53 7.07
CA ARG A 55 6.29 13.37 5.88
C ARG A 55 5.90 12.59 4.63
N ARG A 56 6.45 11.38 4.44
CA ARG A 56 6.16 10.51 3.31
C ARG A 56 4.69 10.10 3.27
N CYS A 57 4.10 9.84 4.43
CA CYS A 57 2.65 9.61 4.55
C CYS A 57 1.83 10.82 4.08
N GLN A 58 2.22 12.05 4.44
CA GLN A 58 1.54 13.25 3.94
C GLN A 58 1.70 13.41 2.42
N GLU A 59 2.90 13.21 1.89
CA GLU A 59 3.16 13.27 0.44
C GLU A 59 2.25 12.31 -0.35
N ILE A 60 2.14 11.06 0.11
CA ILE A 60 1.27 10.05 -0.53
C ILE A 60 -0.20 10.46 -0.43
N LYS A 61 -0.66 10.95 0.73
CA LYS A 61 -2.04 11.42 0.93
C LYS A 61 -2.37 12.61 0.04
N GLU A 62 -1.48 13.60 -0.03
CA GLU A 62 -1.65 14.77 -0.89
C GLU A 62 -1.65 14.38 -2.36
N TYR A 63 -0.81 13.43 -2.76
CA TYR A 63 -0.76 12.92 -4.12
C TYR A 63 -2.07 12.22 -4.51
N ALA A 64 -2.56 11.29 -3.67
CA ALA A 64 -3.86 10.64 -3.88
C ALA A 64 -5.01 11.66 -3.99
N ALA A 65 -5.04 12.65 -3.07
CA ALA A 65 -6.04 13.70 -3.09
C ALA A 65 -6.00 14.56 -4.36
N LYS A 66 -4.80 14.93 -4.85
CA LYS A 66 -4.63 15.64 -6.14
C LYS A 66 -5.15 14.81 -7.32
N GLN A 67 -5.05 13.49 -7.23
CA GLN A 67 -5.59 12.60 -8.25
C GLN A 67 -7.11 12.37 -8.14
N GLY A 68 -7.73 12.85 -7.06
CA GLY A 68 -9.16 12.65 -6.79
C GLY A 68 -9.47 11.25 -6.24
N LEU A 69 -8.46 10.57 -5.70
CA LEU A 69 -8.58 9.22 -5.16
C LEU A 69 -8.53 9.23 -3.63
N GLU A 70 -9.39 8.42 -3.03
CA GLU A 70 -9.41 8.16 -1.60
C GLU A 70 -8.46 7.00 -1.26
N ILE A 71 -7.58 7.16 -0.27
CA ILE A 71 -6.86 6.01 0.32
C ILE A 71 -7.84 5.33 1.28
N CYS A 72 -8.56 4.32 0.79
CA CYS A 72 -9.67 3.70 1.52
C CYS A 72 -9.20 2.67 2.54
N ALA A 73 -8.01 2.10 2.36
CA ALA A 73 -7.43 1.12 3.26
C ALA A 73 -5.90 1.08 3.14
N VAL A 74 -5.27 0.50 4.15
CA VAL A 74 -3.87 0.11 4.14
C VAL A 74 -3.78 -1.31 4.70
N ALA A 75 -3.12 -2.22 3.98
CA ALA A 75 -3.06 -3.62 4.35
C ALA A 75 -1.94 -3.85 5.37
N ALA A 76 -2.17 -4.68 6.39
CA ALA A 76 -1.14 -4.97 7.40
C ALA A 76 -0.27 -6.18 7.04
N ASN A 77 -0.82 -7.17 6.33
CA ASN A 77 -0.12 -8.41 5.94
C ASN A 77 0.47 -9.24 7.12
N ASN A 78 -0.24 -9.29 8.25
CA ASN A 78 0.27 -9.86 9.49
C ASN A 78 -0.33 -11.22 9.88
N ASN A 79 0.39 -11.96 10.75
CA ASN A 79 -0.12 -13.13 11.47
C ASN A 79 -0.15 -12.93 13.00
N PHE A 80 -1.15 -12.19 13.50
CA PHE A 80 -1.34 -12.00 14.94
C PHE A 80 -1.79 -13.27 15.71
N THR A 81 -2.06 -14.37 15.02
CA THR A 81 -2.47 -15.63 15.65
C THR A 81 -1.31 -16.57 15.94
N SER A 82 -0.08 -16.16 15.62
CA SER A 82 1.10 -16.98 15.88
C SER A 82 1.27 -17.26 17.38
N PRO A 83 1.55 -18.51 17.79
CA PRO A 83 1.80 -18.83 19.20
C PRO A 83 3.22 -18.43 19.66
N VAL A 84 4.07 -17.96 18.74
CA VAL A 84 5.47 -17.58 19.00
C VAL A 84 5.52 -16.07 19.31
N PRO A 85 5.93 -15.65 20.52
CA PRO A 85 5.95 -14.24 20.91
C PRO A 85 6.76 -13.35 19.95
N GLU A 86 7.91 -13.81 19.47
CA GLU A 86 8.78 -13.07 18.56
C GLU A 86 8.12 -12.78 17.21
N HIS A 87 7.22 -13.66 16.75
CA HIS A 87 6.43 -13.38 15.55
C HIS A 87 5.45 -12.23 15.82
N ILE A 88 4.75 -12.25 16.96
CA ILE A 88 3.82 -11.18 17.35
C ILE A 88 4.56 -9.84 17.46
N GLU A 89 5.75 -9.82 18.06
CA GLU A 89 6.58 -8.60 18.14
C GLU A 89 6.91 -8.05 16.75
N ASN A 90 7.27 -8.92 15.80
CA ASN A 90 7.49 -8.52 14.41
C ASN A 90 6.22 -7.95 13.76
N GLU A 91 5.06 -8.59 13.95
CA GLU A 91 3.78 -8.10 13.39
C GLU A 91 3.39 -6.72 13.96
N LEU A 92 3.68 -6.47 15.24
CA LEU A 92 3.41 -5.18 15.89
C LEU A 92 4.28 -4.04 15.33
N LEU A 93 5.49 -4.34 14.85
CA LEU A 93 6.32 -3.34 14.15
C LEU A 93 5.73 -2.94 12.81
N MET A 94 4.95 -3.80 12.15
CA MET A 94 4.34 -3.55 10.85
C MET A 94 3.03 -2.74 10.93
N VAL A 95 2.50 -2.45 12.12
CA VAL A 95 1.25 -1.69 12.33
C VAL A 95 1.40 -0.48 13.25
N ARG A 96 2.63 0.00 13.39
CA ARG A 96 2.99 1.09 14.28
C ARG A 96 2.85 2.48 13.64
#